data_AF-A0AAD6Z2W5-F1
#
_entry.id   AF-A0AAD6Z2W5-F1
#
_cell.length_a   1.000
_cell.length_b   1.000
_cell.length_c   1.000
_cell.angle_alpha   90.00
_cell.angle_beta   90.00
_cell.angle_gamma   90.00
#
_symmetry.space_group_name_H-M   'P 1'
#
loop_
_entity.id
_entity.type
_entity.pdbx_description
1 polymer ?
#
loop_
_entity_poly.entity_id
_entity_poly.type
_entity_poly.pdbx_seq_one_letter_code
_entity_poly.pdbx_strand_id
1 'polypeptide(L)'
;DDKEVARLALTWVAYSKRPLTVPELREALAIEPDATSLDVDNLLDINIILSVCGGLVIVNEEMSTVRLVHYTAQHYFDSIQATHFPDAHTIIASTCFVYLSFTEFPI
;
A
#
# COMPACT_ATOMS: atom_id res chain seq x y z
N ASP A 1 8.50 -11.19 4.88
CA ASP A 1 8.58 -10.95 6.34
C ASP A 1 7.48 -9.97 6.70
N ASP A 2 6.66 -10.28 7.71
CA ASP A 2 5.47 -9.52 8.10
C ASP A 2 5.79 -8.04 8.36
N LYS A 3 6.99 -7.76 8.88
CA LYS A 3 7.46 -6.40 9.12
C LYS A 3 7.57 -5.58 7.82
N GLU A 4 8.09 -6.16 6.75
CA GLU A 4 8.24 -5.46 5.47
C GLU A 4 6.87 -5.24 4.81
N VAL A 5 5.98 -6.24 4.88
CA VAL A 5 4.60 -6.10 4.41
C VAL A 5 3.88 -4.97 5.16
N ALA A 6 3.96 -4.95 6.49
CA ALA A 6 3.37 -3.89 7.30
C ALA A 6 3.96 -2.52 6.95
N ARG A 7 5.27 -2.42 6.77
CA ARG A 7 5.94 -1.15 6.42
C ARG A 7 5.49 -0.64 5.05
N LEU A 8 5.41 -1.51 4.05
CA LEU A 8 4.93 -1.15 2.71
C LEU A 8 3.45 -0.78 2.73
N ALA A 9 2.61 -1.54 3.43
CA ALA A 9 1.19 -1.24 3.56
C ALA A 9 0.96 0.12 4.23
N LEU A 10 1.67 0.41 5.33
CA LEU A 10 1.61 1.71 5.98
C LEU A 10 2.11 2.85 5.08
N THR A 11 3.14 2.59 4.26
CA THR A 11 3.64 3.56 3.29
C THR A 11 2.56 3.94 2.27
N TRP A 12 1.90 2.95 1.69
CA TRP A 12 0.83 3.15 0.73
C TRP A 12 -0.39 3.83 1.35
N VAL A 13 -0.84 3.38 2.52
CA VAL A 13 -2.04 3.91 3.17
C VAL A 13 -1.82 5.34 3.68
N ALA A 14 -0.64 5.67 4.20
CA ALA A 14 -0.37 6.99 4.78
C ALA A 14 0.01 8.05 3.73
N TYR A 15 0.71 7.69 2.65
CA TYR A 15 1.36 8.68 1.77
C TYR A 15 0.85 8.68 0.33
N SER A 16 -0.17 7.89 0.01
CA SER A 16 -0.86 7.97 -1.28
C SER A 16 -1.60 9.30 -1.43
N LYS A 17 -1.68 9.80 -2.67
CA LYS A 17 -2.35 11.08 -2.98
C LYS A 17 -3.86 11.06 -2.77
N ARG A 18 -4.46 9.86 -2.79
CA ARG A 18 -5.86 9.61 -2.49
C ARG A 18 -5.98 8.30 -1.71
N PRO A 19 -7.09 8.07 -0.99
CA PRO A 19 -7.40 6.75 -0.45
C PRO A 19 -7.38 5.70 -1.56
N LEU A 20 -6.78 4.55 -1.25
CA LEU A 20 -6.72 3.39 -2.15
C LEU A 20 -7.91 2.49 -1.89
N THR A 21 -8.37 1.79 -2.90
CA THR A 21 -9.30 0.66 -2.73
C THR A 21 -8.56 -0.58 -2.22
N VAL A 22 -9.30 -1.57 -1.72
CA VAL A 22 -8.70 -2.85 -1.30
C VAL A 22 -7.94 -3.54 -2.44
N PRO A 23 -8.48 -3.66 -3.68
CA PRO A 23 -7.72 -4.21 -4.81
C PRO A 23 -6.44 -3.43 -5.10
N GLU A 24 -6.51 -2.10 -5.17
CA GLU A 24 -5.34 -1.26 -5.46
C GLU A 24 -4.22 -1.46 -4.45
N LEU A 25 -4.54 -1.53 -3.15
CA LEU A 25 -3.52 -1.79 -2.13
C LEU A 25 -2.90 -3.19 -2.29
N ARG A 26 -3.71 -4.21 -2.57
CA ARG A 26 -3.22 -5.58 -2.74
C ARG A 26 -2.29 -5.70 -3.94
N GLU A 27 -2.68 -5.12 -5.07
CA GLU A 27 -1.84 -5.06 -6.28
C GLU A 27 -0.54 -4.30 -6.01
N ALA A 28 -0.64 -3.12 -5.39
CA ALA A 28 0.50 -2.29 -5.06
C ALA A 28 1.55 -2.99 -4.17
N LEU A 29 1.12 -3.90 -3.29
CA LEU A 29 2.01 -4.69 -2.44
C LEU A 29 2.58 -5.94 -3.13
N ALA A 30 1.94 -6.41 -4.20
CA ALA A 30 2.37 -7.60 -4.96
C ALA A 30 3.35 -7.27 -6.09
N ILE A 31 3.45 -6.00 -6.50
CA ILE A 31 4.34 -5.58 -7.58
C ILE A 31 5.80 -5.60 -7.11
N GLU A 32 6.59 -6.45 -7.76
CA GLU A 32 8.04 -6.50 -7.59
C GLU A 32 8.75 -5.49 -8.52
N PRO A 33 9.95 -5.04 -8.15
CA PRO A 33 10.83 -4.33 -9.09
C PRO A 33 11.05 -5.17 -10.36
N ASP A 34 11.01 -4.51 -11.52
CA ASP A 34 11.24 -5.12 -12.84
C ASP A 34 10.19 -6.15 -13.30
N ALA A 35 9.05 -6.26 -12.60
CA ALA A 35 7.92 -7.06 -13.06
C ALA A 35 7.37 -6.54 -14.40
N THR A 36 6.95 -7.47 -15.27
CA THR A 36 6.32 -7.15 -16.57
C THR A 36 4.81 -7.41 -16.59
N SER A 37 4.29 -8.05 -15.55
CA SER A 37 2.89 -8.40 -15.33
C SER A 37 2.60 -8.53 -13.84
N LEU A 38 1.33 -8.43 -13.45
CA LEU A 38 0.90 -8.70 -12.08
C LEU A 38 0.92 -10.20 -11.79
N ASP A 39 1.69 -10.61 -10.79
CA ASP A 39 1.61 -11.97 -10.25
C ASP A 39 0.44 -12.06 -9.25
N VAL A 40 -0.62 -12.76 -9.65
CA VAL A 40 -1.81 -12.96 -8.81
C VAL A 40 -1.53 -13.83 -7.59
N ASP A 41 -0.50 -14.67 -7.64
CA ASP A 41 -0.12 -15.54 -6.52
C ASP A 41 0.57 -14.74 -5.40
N ASN A 42 1.09 -13.55 -5.73
CA ASN A 42 1.68 -12.61 -4.76
C ASN A 42 0.64 -11.69 -4.09
N LEU A 43 -0.63 -11.75 -4.49
CA LEU A 43 -1.69 -10.93 -3.90
C LEU A 43 -2.04 -11.40 -2.47
N LEU A 44 -1.65 -10.61 -1.48
CA LEU A 44 -2.02 -10.87 -0.09
C LEU A 44 -3.51 -10.69 0.17
N ASP A 45 -4.08 -11.53 1.03
CA ASP A 45 -5.42 -11.31 1.57
C ASP A 45 -5.45 -10.03 2.41
N ILE A 46 -6.51 -9.23 2.28
CA ILE A 46 -6.66 -7.99 3.03
C ILE A 46 -6.59 -8.22 4.54
N ASN A 47 -7.10 -9.35 5.04
CA ASN A 47 -7.06 -9.70 6.46
C ASN A 47 -5.63 -9.91 6.96
N ILE A 48 -4.73 -10.43 6.10
CA ILE A 48 -3.29 -10.54 6.44
C ILE A 48 -2.70 -9.14 6.57
N ILE A 49 -2.97 -8.24 5.61
CA ILE A 49 -2.47 -6.86 5.63
C ILE A 49 -2.95 -6.13 6.90
N LEU A 50 -4.23 -6.24 7.25
CA LEU A 50 -4.80 -5.62 8.45
C LEU A 50 -4.19 -6.19 9.74
N SER A 51 -3.97 -7.51 9.78
CA SER A 51 -3.37 -8.21 10.91
C SER A 51 -1.93 -7.77 11.15
N VAL A 52 -1.08 -7.76 10.10
CA VAL A 52 0.33 -7.35 10.23
C VAL A 52 0.49 -5.86 10.54
N CYS A 53 -0.48 -5.02 10.15
CA CYS A 53 -0.50 -3.61 10.49
C CYS A 53 -1.01 -3.33 11.93
N GLY A 54 -1.39 -4.36 12.69
CA GLY A 54 -1.78 -4.23 14.10
C GLY A 54 -3.00 -3.33 14.34
N GLY A 55 -3.93 -3.28 13.38
CA GLY A 55 -5.14 -2.45 13.48
C GLY A 55 -4.94 -0.95 13.23
N LEU A 56 -3.74 -0.52 12.79
CA LEU A 56 -3.50 0.86 12.36
C LEU A 56 -4.16 1.18 11.02
N VAL A 57 -4.41 0.14 10.22
CA VAL A 57 -5.07 0.21 8.93
C VAL A 57 -6.47 -0.38 9.07
N ILE A 58 -7.47 0.28 8.47
CA ILE A 58 -8.87 -0.17 8.44
C ILE A 58 -9.45 -0.02 7.03
N VAL A 59 -10.47 -0.82 6.73
CA VAL A 59 -11.27 -0.66 5.52
C VAL A 59 -12.51 0.18 5.84
N ASN A 60 -12.71 1.25 5.09
CA ASN A 60 -13.95 2.01 5.09
C ASN A 60 -14.96 1.31 4.18
N GLU A 61 -15.96 0.67 4.77
CA GLU A 61 -16.98 -0.11 4.04
C GLU A 61 -17.84 0.77 3.11
N GLU A 62 -18.14 2.02 3.50
CA GLU A 62 -19.00 2.92 2.70
C GLU A 62 -18.34 3.31 1.38
N MET A 63 -17.02 3.52 1.42
CA MET A 63 -16.24 3.99 0.26
C MET A 63 -15.41 2.88 -0.38
N SER A 64 -15.39 1.67 0.21
CA SER A 64 -14.52 0.55 -0.18
C SER A 64 -13.04 0.94 -0.27
N THR A 65 -12.58 1.84 0.60
CA THR A 65 -11.20 2.36 0.62
C THR A 65 -10.47 2.00 1.90
N VAL A 66 -9.16 1.86 1.81
CA VAL A 66 -8.26 1.61 2.93
C VAL A 66 -7.76 2.94 3.47
N ARG A 67 -7.77 3.08 4.80
CA ARG A 67 -7.31 4.28 5.50
C ARG A 67 -6.66 3.91 6.84
N LEU A 68 -5.99 4.87 7.45
CA LEU A 68 -5.56 4.75 8.83
C LEU A 68 -6.77 4.77 9.79
N VAL A 69 -6.63 4.11 10.94
CA VAL A 69 -7.68 3.94 11.96
C VAL A 69 -8.30 5.25 12.44
N HIS A 70 -7.54 6.35 12.42
CA HIS A 70 -8.00 7.66 12.84
C HIS A 70 -7.17 8.80 12.21
N TYR A 71 -7.71 10.01 12.15
CA TYR A 71 -7.01 11.17 11.58
C TYR A 71 -5.73 11.53 12.35
N THR A 72 -5.68 11.25 13.66
CA THR A 72 -4.48 11.47 14.48
C THR A 72 -3.34 10.51 14.10
N ALA A 73 -3.67 9.30 13.62
CA ALA A 73 -2.66 8.40 13.08
C ALA A 73 -2.05 9.00 11.81
N GLN A 74 -2.85 9.60 10.92
CA GLN A 74 -2.33 10.32 9.75
C GLN A 74 -1.36 11.42 10.17
N HIS A 75 -1.75 12.30 11.10
CA HIS A 75 -0.86 13.35 11.60
C HIS A 75 0.44 12.80 12.19
N TYR A 76 0.37 11.67 12.89
CA TYR A 76 1.56 11.01 13.41
C TYR A 76 2.48 10.55 12.27
N PHE A 77 1.95 9.83 11.27
CA PHE A 77 2.73 9.39 10.10
C PHE A 77 3.34 10.58 9.34
N ASP A 78 2.57 11.64 9.11
CA ASP A 78 3.05 12.87 8.48
C ASP A 78 4.25 13.47 9.25
N SER A 79 4.18 13.48 10.59
CA SER A 79 5.25 14.05 11.44
C SER A 79 6.55 13.23 11.42
N ILE A 80 6.47 11.93 11.13
CA ILE A 80 7.61 11.01 11.14
C ILE A 80 8.12 10.66 9.73
N GLN A 81 7.45 11.12 8.67
CA GLN A 81 7.72 10.71 7.30
C GLN A 81 9.19 10.87 6.93
N ALA A 82 9.77 12.05 7.14
CA ALA A 82 11.16 12.35 6.74
C ALA A 82 12.19 11.44 7.42
N THR A 83 11.90 10.95 8.62
CA THR A 83 12.84 10.14 9.43
C THR A 83 12.62 8.65 9.23
N HIS A 84 11.36 8.20 9.17
CA HIS A 84 11.00 6.78 9.19
C HIS A 84 10.55 6.24 7.83
N PHE A 85 10.08 7.11 6.94
CA PHE A 85 9.59 6.78 5.60
C PHE A 85 10.13 7.75 4.53
N PRO A 86 11.45 8.03 4.49
CA PRO A 86 12.01 9.03 3.58
C PRO A 86 11.74 8.70 2.11
N ASP A 87 11.70 7.40 1.78
CA ASP A 87 11.51 6.91 0.42
C ASP A 87 10.04 6.65 0.05
N ALA A 88 9.08 7.04 0.89
CA ALA A 88 7.67 6.71 0.69
C ALA A 88 7.15 7.08 -0.70
N HIS A 89 7.37 8.33 -1.12
CA HIS A 89 6.92 8.80 -2.42
C HIS A 89 7.72 8.18 -3.57
N THR A 90 9.00 7.86 -3.36
CA THR A 90 9.83 7.15 -4.34
C THR A 90 9.30 5.74 -4.57
N ILE A 91 9.03 4.99 -3.50
CA ILE A 91 8.44 3.64 -3.57
C ILE A 91 7.12 3.68 -4.33
N ILE A 92 6.20 4.56 -3.93
CA ILE A 92 4.89 4.70 -4.59
C ILE A 92 5.07 5.01 -6.08
N ALA A 93 5.88 6.01 -6.43
CA ALA A 93 6.08 6.42 -7.81
C ALA A 93 6.74 5.33 -8.66
N SER A 94 7.76 4.66 -8.13
CA SER A 94 8.46 3.56 -8.81
C SER A 94 7.53 2.37 -9.05
N THR A 95 6.73 1.97 -8.06
CA THR A 95 5.76 0.88 -8.23
C THR A 95 4.67 1.24 -9.24
N CYS A 96 4.14 2.47 -9.21
CA CYS A 96 3.20 2.94 -10.24
C CYS A 96 3.85 2.93 -11.63
N PHE A 97 5.12 3.30 -11.75
CA PHE A 97 5.85 3.27 -13.01
C PHE A 97 6.00 1.84 -13.54
N VAL A 98 6.32 0.87 -12.67
CA VAL A 98 6.37 -0.55 -13.02
C VAL A 98 5.00 -1.03 -13.51
N TYR A 99 3.93 -0.74 -12.77
CA TYR A 99 2.56 -1.10 -13.17
C TYR A 99 2.18 -0.53 -14.55
N LEU A 100 2.49 0.75 -14.80
CA LEU A 100 2.22 1.39 -16.10
C LEU A 100 3.07 0.83 -17.24
N SER A 101 4.19 0.18 -16.91
CA SER A 101 5.09 -0.46 -17.87
C SER A 101 4.71 -1.91 -18.17
N PHE A 102 3.67 -2.45 -17.52
CA PHE A 102 3.18 -3.80 -17.81
C PHE A 102 2.71 -3.90 -19.25
N THR A 103 3.18 -4.96 -19.92
CA THR A 103 2.83 -5.24 -21.32
C THR A 103 1.53 -6.03 -21.44
N GLU A 104 1.08 -6.63 -20.34
CA GLU A 104 -0.17 -7.34 -20.22
C GLU A 104 -1.00 -6.71 -19.11
N PHE A 105 -2.14 -6.11 -19.46
CA PHE A 105 -3.10 -5.64 -18.48
C PHE A 105 -4.08 -6.77 -18.17
N PRO A 106 -4.35 -7.07 -16.89
CA PRO A 106 -5.44 -7.97 -16.54
C PRO A 106 -6.75 -7.43 -17.13
N ILE A 107 -7.46 -8.28 -17.89
CA ILE A 107 -8.74 -7.98 -18.56
C ILE A 107 -9.89 -8.08 -17.56
#